data_AF-A0A7G1I7M0-F1
#
_entry.id   AF-A0A7G1I7M0-F1
#
_cell.length_a   1.000
_cell.length_b   1.000
_cell.length_c   1.000
_cell.angle_alpha   90.00
_cell.angle_beta   90.00
_cell.angle_gamma   90.00
#
_symmetry.space_group_name_H-M   'P 1'
#
loop_
_entity.id
_entity.type
_entity.pdbx_description
1 polymer ?
#
loop_
_entity_poly.entity_id
_entity_poly.type
_entity_poly.pdbx_seq_one_letter_code
_entity_poly.pdbx_strand_id
1 'polypeptide(L)'
;MHLAYGEFSAKFASAVAKNPFVGDPIIIKADPGDAPQPQADPSVDVVAWAHNETSTGVAVPVRRPAGSGDALIVIDATSGAGGLPVDITEADAYYFAPQRISPATVACGWR
;
A
#
# COMPACT_ATOMS: atom_id res chain seq x y z
N MET A 1 9.58 2.35 0.20
CA MET A 1 9.38 1.46 1.36
C MET A 1 8.10 0.67 1.17
N HIS A 2 8.16 -0.65 1.35
CA HIS A 2 7.05 -1.58 1.16
C HIS A 2 6.81 -2.40 2.43
N LEU A 3 5.57 -2.42 2.90
CA LEU A 3 5.16 -3.30 4.00
C LEU A 3 4.71 -4.65 3.43
N ALA A 4 5.26 -5.76 3.96
CA ALA A 4 4.96 -7.13 3.53
C ALA A 4 4.52 -7.98 4.74
N TYR A 5 3.25 -8.35 4.78
CA TYR A 5 2.60 -9.05 5.91
C TYR A 5 1.55 -10.07 5.46
N GLY A 6 1.65 -10.50 4.20
CA GLY A 6 0.81 -11.53 3.61
C GLY A 6 1.14 -11.76 2.14
N GLU A 7 0.35 -12.60 1.47
CA GLU A 7 0.67 -13.04 0.12
C GLU A 7 0.59 -11.89 -0.91
N PHE A 8 -0.37 -10.97 -0.73
CA PHE A 8 -0.59 -9.88 -1.67
C PHE A 8 0.46 -8.78 -1.51
N SER A 9 0.70 -8.37 -0.26
CA SER A 9 1.74 -7.39 0.07
C SER A 9 3.15 -7.87 -0.30
N ALA A 10 3.44 -9.17 -0.15
CA ALA A 10 4.72 -9.75 -0.58
C ALA A 10 4.89 -9.77 -2.11
N LYS A 11 3.81 -10.02 -2.88
CA LYS A 11 3.83 -9.95 -4.35
C LYS A 11 4.13 -8.53 -4.83
N PHE A 12 3.52 -7.54 -4.18
CA PHE A 12 3.75 -6.14 -4.49
C PHE A 12 5.20 -5.71 -4.19
N ALA A 13 5.74 -6.04 -3.02
CA ALA A 13 7.15 -5.78 -2.69
C ALA A 13 8.12 -6.47 -3.68
N SER A 14 7.80 -7.71 -4.08
CA SER A 14 8.60 -8.46 -5.06
C SER A 14 8.54 -7.87 -6.47
N ALA A 15 7.42 -7.25 -6.86
CA ALA A 15 7.29 -6.58 -8.15
C ALA A 15 8.17 -5.33 -8.21
N VAL A 16 8.23 -4.55 -7.12
CA VAL A 16 9.10 -3.38 -7.04
C VAL A 16 10.58 -3.76 -6.97
N ALA A 17 10.95 -4.78 -6.19
CA ALA A 17 12.33 -5.27 -6.13
C ALA A 17 12.86 -5.81 -7.47
N LYS A 18 11.97 -6.19 -8.40
CA LYS A 18 12.34 -6.64 -9.75
C LYS A 18 12.38 -5.50 -10.77
N ASN A 19 12.02 -4.27 -10.38
CA ASN A 19 11.99 -3.14 -11.29
C ASN A 19 13.39 -2.50 -11.38
N PRO A 20 14.07 -2.54 -12.55
CA PRO A 20 15.42 -2.01 -12.71
C PRO A 20 15.48 -0.46 -12.64
N PHE A 21 14.33 0.22 -12.66
CA PHE A 21 14.24 1.67 -12.56
C PHE A 21 14.04 2.18 -11.13
N VAL A 22 13.80 1.27 -10.18
CA VAL A 22 13.61 1.61 -8.77
C VAL A 22 14.84 1.10 -8.02
N GLY A 23 15.44 1.96 -7.18
CA GLY A 23 16.58 1.58 -6.35
C GLY A 23 16.24 0.48 -5.33
N ASP A 24 17.19 0.11 -4.48
CA ASP A 24 16.99 -0.94 -3.48
C ASP A 24 15.81 -0.60 -2.54
N PRO A 25 14.68 -1.35 -2.62
CA PRO A 25 13.51 -1.01 -1.84
C PRO A 25 13.67 -1.46 -0.39
N ILE A 26 13.35 -0.57 0.54
CA ILE A 26 13.20 -0.94 1.96
C ILE A 26 11.94 -1.78 2.10
N ILE A 27 12.07 -3.04 2.51
CA ILE A 27 10.94 -3.96 2.74
C ILE A 27 10.83 -4.24 4.24
N ILE A 28 9.73 -3.79 4.85
CA ILE A 28 9.40 -4.10 6.24
C ILE A 28 8.51 -5.34 6.25
N LYS A 29 9.00 -6.43 6.85
CA LYS A 29 8.26 -7.68 6.96
C LYS A 29 7.60 -7.78 8.33
N ALA A 30 6.38 -8.30 8.37
CA ALA A 30 5.73 -8.77 9.58
C ALA A 30 5.11 -10.14 9.35
N ASP A 31 4.81 -10.83 10.45
CA ASP A 31 4.18 -12.14 10.39
C ASP A 31 2.74 -12.06 9.87
N PRO A 32 2.27 -13.06 9.11
CA PRO A 32 0.89 -13.10 8.64
C PRO A 32 -0.12 -13.04 9.79
N GLY A 33 -0.99 -12.03 9.78
CA GLY A 33 -1.97 -11.80 10.85
C GLY A 33 -1.61 -10.61 11.75
N ASP A 34 -0.40 -10.08 11.63
CA ASP A 34 0.00 -8.78 12.17
C ASP A 34 0.24 -7.79 11.02
N ALA A 35 0.22 -6.50 11.32
CA ALA A 35 0.57 -5.46 10.36
C ALA A 35 1.53 -4.44 10.98
N PRO A 36 2.69 -4.20 10.33
CA PRO A 36 3.57 -3.14 10.76
C PRO A 36 2.88 -1.80 10.53
N GLN A 37 3.03 -0.85 11.46
CA GLN A 37 2.49 0.49 11.24
C GLN A 37 3.21 1.16 10.06
N PRO A 38 2.48 1.83 9.16
CA PRO A 38 3.09 2.65 8.12
C PRO A 38 4.03 3.70 8.72
N GLN A 39 5.29 3.65 8.32
CA GLN A 39 6.33 4.58 8.72
C GLN A 39 6.78 5.41 7.52
N ALA A 40 7.32 6.60 7.78
CA ALA A 40 8.03 7.37 6.77
C ALA A 40 9.53 7.15 6.94
N ASP A 41 10.24 7.08 5.82
CA ASP A 41 11.70 7.09 5.79
C ASP A 41 12.15 8.21 4.84
N PRO A 42 13.04 9.13 5.26
CA PRO A 42 13.48 10.24 4.42
C PRO A 42 14.32 9.79 3.21
N SER A 43 14.76 8.53 3.16
CA SER A 43 15.50 7.95 2.05
C SER A 43 14.62 7.33 0.97
N VAL A 44 13.28 7.35 1.13
CA VAL A 44 12.36 6.77 0.15
C VAL A 44 11.42 7.81 -0.45
N ASP A 45 11.25 7.76 -1.76
CA ASP A 45 10.31 8.62 -2.49
C ASP A 45 8.89 8.01 -2.58
N VAL A 46 8.72 6.77 -2.12
CA VAL A 46 7.44 6.04 -2.15
C VAL A 46 7.27 5.21 -0.88
N VAL A 47 6.11 5.28 -0.24
CA VAL A 47 5.68 4.40 0.86
C VAL A 47 4.42 3.68 0.44
N ALA A 48 4.42 2.35 0.54
CA ALA A 48 3.34 1.57 -0.05
C ALA A 48 2.98 0.29 0.73
N TRP A 49 1.68 0.00 0.82
CA TRP A 49 1.13 -1.15 1.56
C TRP A 49 -0.27 -1.56 1.06
N ALA A 50 -0.78 -2.68 1.58
CA ALA A 50 -2.11 -3.19 1.24
C ALA A 50 -3.18 -2.69 2.24
N HIS A 51 -4.25 -2.05 1.76
CA HIS A 51 -5.36 -1.61 2.62
C HIS A 51 -6.01 -2.81 3.34
N ASN A 52 -6.14 -3.93 2.64
CA ASN A 52 -6.66 -5.18 3.20
C ASN A 52 -5.80 -6.34 2.73
N GLU A 53 -5.26 -7.12 3.66
CA GLU A 53 -4.54 -8.34 3.35
C GLU A 53 -5.50 -9.52 3.43
N THR A 54 -6.08 -9.90 2.29
CA THR A 54 -7.17 -10.88 2.22
C THR A 54 -6.79 -12.27 2.72
N SER A 55 -5.49 -12.63 2.68
CA SER A 55 -5.03 -13.93 3.19
C SER A 55 -5.03 -14.01 4.71
N THR A 56 -4.98 -12.87 5.41
CA THR A 56 -4.88 -12.79 6.87
C THR A 56 -6.08 -12.08 7.51
N GLY A 57 -6.87 -11.36 6.72
CA GLY A 57 -7.99 -10.54 7.19
C GLY A 57 -7.56 -9.25 7.89
N VAL A 58 -6.28 -8.88 7.77
CA VAL A 58 -5.73 -7.68 8.43
C VAL A 58 -5.97 -6.45 7.56
N ALA A 59 -6.65 -5.47 8.12
CA ALA A 59 -6.86 -4.17 7.51
C ALA A 59 -5.89 -3.14 8.13
N VAL A 60 -5.15 -2.42 7.28
CA VAL A 60 -4.24 -1.36 7.71
C VAL A 60 -4.84 -0.01 7.34
N PRO A 61 -5.03 0.92 8.30
CA PRO A 61 -5.66 2.20 8.02
C PRO A 61 -4.85 2.99 6.99
N VAL A 62 -5.55 3.59 6.02
CA VAL A 62 -4.95 4.53 5.06
C VAL A 62 -4.74 5.87 5.74
N ARG A 63 -3.53 6.09 6.26
CA ARG A 63 -3.10 7.35 6.87
C ARG A 63 -1.68 7.66 6.41
N ARG A 64 -1.44 8.92 6.04
CA ARG A 64 -0.10 9.37 5.67
C ARG A 64 0.80 9.36 6.92
N PRO A 65 1.92 8.63 6.91
CA PRO A 65 2.84 8.64 8.04
C PRO A 65 3.41 10.04 8.27
N ALA A 66 3.50 10.45 9.53
CA ALA A 66 4.16 11.72 9.86
C ALA A 66 5.63 11.68 9.43
N GLY A 67 6.12 12.74 8.80
CA GLY A 67 7.48 12.80 8.26
C GLY A 67 7.65 12.20 6.87
N SER A 68 6.56 11.88 6.16
CA SER A 68 6.61 11.38 4.78
C SER A 68 7.12 12.40 3.75
N GLY A 69 7.21 13.70 4.10
CA GLY A 69 7.69 14.73 3.18
C GLY A 69 6.97 14.66 1.82
N ASP A 70 7.77 14.61 0.75
CA ASP A 70 7.32 14.48 -0.63
C ASP A 70 7.15 13.02 -1.10
N ALA A 71 7.27 12.03 -0.20
CA ALA A 71 7.12 10.63 -0.56
C ALA A 71 5.67 10.29 -0.95
N LEU A 72 5.53 9.56 -2.05
CA LEU A 72 4.24 9.11 -2.57
C LEU A 72 3.65 7.98 -1.72
N ILE A 73 2.40 8.13 -1.31
CA ILE A 73 1.64 7.12 -0.56
C ILE A 73 0.83 6.27 -1.53
N VAL A 74 1.21 5.02 -1.70
CA VAL A 74 0.61 4.09 -2.68
C VAL A 74 -0.07 2.92 -1.97
N ILE A 75 -1.36 2.76 -2.19
CA ILE A 75 -2.19 1.79 -1.48
C ILE A 75 -2.74 0.74 -2.45
N ASP A 76 -2.44 -0.52 -2.17
CA ASP A 76 -3.11 -1.65 -2.82
C ASP A 76 -4.45 -1.91 -2.12
N ALA A 77 -5.53 -1.56 -2.81
CA ALA A 77 -6.89 -1.71 -2.33
C ALA A 77 -7.65 -2.84 -3.03
N THR A 78 -6.96 -3.76 -3.72
CA THR A 78 -7.55 -4.83 -4.54
C THR A 78 -8.62 -5.67 -3.80
N SER A 79 -8.54 -5.77 -2.47
CA SER A 79 -9.53 -6.48 -1.66
C SER A 79 -10.18 -5.64 -0.55
N GLY A 80 -9.85 -4.34 -0.47
CA GLY A 80 -10.38 -3.41 0.54
C GLY A 80 -11.26 -2.31 -0.05
N ALA A 81 -11.14 -2.03 -1.34
CA ALA A 81 -11.93 -1.02 -2.04
C ALA A 81 -13.43 -1.33 -1.96
N GLY A 82 -14.21 -0.36 -1.48
CA GLY A 82 -15.67 -0.50 -1.30
C GLY A 82 -16.12 -1.24 -0.04
N GLY A 83 -15.20 -1.84 0.74
CA GLY A 83 -15.52 -2.56 1.97
C GLY A 83 -15.01 -1.90 3.26
N LEU A 84 -14.04 -0.98 3.17
CA LEU A 84 -13.42 -0.32 4.32
C LEU A 84 -13.43 1.22 4.16
N PRO A 85 -13.58 1.97 5.26
CA PRO A 85 -13.52 3.43 5.23
C PRO A 85 -12.11 3.88 4.84
N VAL A 86 -12.03 4.79 3.86
CA VAL A 86 -10.77 5.40 3.41
C VAL A 86 -10.98 6.89 3.20
N ASP A 87 -10.04 7.68 3.69
CA ASP A 87 -9.88 9.07 3.25
C ASP A 87 -8.88 9.08 2.10
N ILE A 88 -9.34 9.43 0.90
CA ILE A 88 -8.49 9.40 -0.30
C ILE A 88 -7.44 10.51 -0.27
N THR A 89 -7.60 11.55 0.55
CA THR A 89 -6.59 12.63 0.64
C THR A 89 -5.33 12.18 1.36
N GLU A 90 -5.39 11.05 2.06
CA GLU A 90 -4.25 10.43 2.75
C GLU A 90 -3.40 9.55 1.83
N ALA A 91 -3.84 9.29 0.60
CA ALA A 91 -3.11 8.49 -0.40
C ALA A 91 -2.90 9.27 -1.70
N ASP A 92 -1.72 9.11 -2.32
CA ASP A 92 -1.43 9.69 -3.64
C ASP A 92 -1.87 8.75 -4.78
N ALA A 93 -1.83 7.44 -4.54
CA ALA A 93 -2.37 6.44 -5.46
C ALA A 93 -3.11 5.35 -4.69
N TYR A 94 -4.37 5.14 -5.04
CA TYR A 94 -5.22 4.10 -4.46
C TYR A 94 -5.73 3.21 -5.59
N TYR A 95 -5.09 2.06 -5.80
CA TYR A 95 -5.37 1.19 -6.95
C TYR A 95 -6.00 -0.14 -6.50
N PHE A 96 -6.86 -0.71 -7.36
CA PHE A 96 -7.53 -1.99 -7.10
C PHE A 96 -7.84 -2.69 -8.43
N ALA A 97 -7.95 -4.02 -8.41
CA ALA A 97 -8.39 -4.80 -9.57
C ALA A 97 -9.91 -5.07 -9.50
N PRO A 98 -10.68 -4.89 -10.60
CA PRO A 98 -12.14 -5.01 -10.61
C PRO A 98 -12.67 -6.45 -10.43
N GLN A 99 -11.79 -7.44 -10.23
CA GLN A 99 -12.15 -8.85 -10.15
C GLN A 99 -12.65 -9.29 -8.75
N ARG A 100 -12.48 -8.47 -7.70
CA ARG A 100 -13.07 -8.69 -6.37
C ARG A 100 -13.70 -7.40 -5.83
N ILE A 101 -15.00 -7.51 -5.52
CA ILE A 101 -15.92 -6.50 -4.94
C ILE A 101 -15.79 -5.04 -5.42
N SER A 102 -16.86 -4.65 -6.13
CA SER A 102 -17.42 -3.32 -6.38
C SER A 102 -17.07 -2.58 -7.69
N PRO A 103 -18.04 -1.81 -8.24
CA PRO A 103 -17.95 -1.16 -9.55
C PRO A 103 -17.64 0.33 -9.39
N ALA A 104 -16.38 0.76 -9.41
CA ALA A 104 -16.08 2.20 -9.50
C ALA A 104 -14.67 2.51 -10.01
N THR A 105 -14.57 3.72 -10.56
CA THR A 105 -13.47 4.50 -11.11
C THR A 105 -12.10 4.39 -10.43
N VAL A 106 -11.05 4.22 -11.23
CA VAL A 106 -9.65 4.50 -10.87
C VAL A 106 -9.53 6.00 -10.57
N ALA A 107 -9.33 6.38 -9.31
CA ALA A 107 -9.00 7.75 -8.94
C ALA A 107 -7.48 7.91 -8.91
N CYS A 108 -6.91 8.41 -10.01
CA CYS A 108 -5.52 8.88 -10.05
C CYS A 108 -5.55 10.40 -9.88
N GLY A 109 -5.35 10.87 -8.65
CA GLY A 109 -5.27 12.29 -8.34
C GLY A 109 -3.81 12.71 -8.27
N TRP A 110 -3.32 13.37 -9.31
CA TRP A 110 -2.03 14.07 -9.24
C TRP A 110 -2.25 15.39 -8.50
N ARG A 111 -1.48 15.65 -7.45
CA ARG A 111 -1.38 16.97 -6.81
C ARG A 111 -0.26 17.78 -7.44
#